data_AF-A0A972A7W1-F1
#
_entry.id   AF-A0A972A7W1-F1
#
_cell.length_a   1.000
_cell.length_b   1.000
_cell.length_c   1.000
_cell.angle_alpha   90.00
_cell.angle_beta   90.00
_cell.angle_gamma   90.00
#
_symmetry.space_group_name_H-M   'P 1'
#
loop_
_entity.id
_entity.type
_entity.pdbx_description
1 polymer ?
#
loop_
_entity_poly.entity_id
_entity_poly.type
_entity_poly.pdbx_seq_one_letter_code
_entity_poly.pdbx_strand_id
1 'polypeptide(L)'
;MSYTKKFSLNLKPIANPDAVIKADRVRFAVLTSNLIRMEYSPDNRFEDRASQVFWYREQPVPRYNVIMNENGLEIITDDLHLHYIYSNNGFARENLFIEVKKTGTVWHYGDTDPENLLGTARTLDRADGMIELDMGLISRAGWSLVDDTKSLVFSEEYMLVSRETIDNSMYRDLYFFGYGHDYKKCMRDYFQVAGNVPLIPRWALGNWWSRYWEYSQAELKELMLEFREKKSSPVGMCYRYGLAYCEGSSIQRMDGLYMEQGAVSGPGTTNRMAT
;
A
#
# COMPACT_ATOMS: atom_id res chain seq x y z
N MET A 1 21.22 6.71 24.30
CA MET A 1 21.61 6.29 22.93
C MET A 1 20.35 6.31 22.09
N SER A 2 20.31 7.18 21.07
CA SER A 2 19.13 7.33 20.21
C SER A 2 18.90 6.04 19.40
N TYR A 3 17.73 5.40 19.58
CA TYR A 3 17.34 4.18 18.88
C TYR A 3 17.25 4.34 17.34
N THR A 4 17.33 5.57 16.84
CA THR A 4 17.07 5.93 15.43
C THR A 4 18.15 5.48 14.45
N LYS A 5 19.36 5.12 14.89
CA LYS A 5 20.48 4.79 13.97
C LYS A 5 20.47 3.36 13.42
N LYS A 6 19.57 2.47 13.87
CA LYS A 6 19.55 1.05 13.45
C LYS A 6 18.54 0.72 12.34
N PHE A 7 17.58 1.60 12.06
CA PHE A 7 16.55 1.36 11.05
C PHE A 7 16.50 2.53 10.08
N SER A 8 17.37 2.51 9.06
CA SER A 8 17.28 3.42 7.93
C SER A 8 16.49 2.77 6.80
N LEU A 9 15.40 3.41 6.37
CA LEU A 9 14.68 2.99 5.17
C LEU A 9 15.37 3.61 3.95
N ASN A 10 15.76 2.78 2.99
CA ASN A 10 16.26 3.24 1.70
C ASN A 10 15.05 3.58 0.82
N LEU A 11 14.63 4.84 0.85
CA LEU A 11 13.48 5.39 0.13
C LEU A 11 13.98 6.27 -1.02
N LYS A 12 13.21 6.35 -2.11
CA LYS A 12 13.47 7.25 -3.26
C LYS A 12 12.19 7.99 -3.65
N PRO A 13 11.67 8.86 -2.78
CA PRO A 13 10.28 9.33 -2.90
C PRO A 13 10.08 10.52 -3.84
N ILE A 14 11.16 11.17 -4.28
CA ILE A 14 11.12 12.29 -5.22
C ILE A 14 11.19 11.72 -6.63
N ALA A 15 10.22 12.07 -7.48
CA ALA A 15 10.21 11.61 -8.87
C ALA A 15 11.39 12.20 -9.65
N ASN A 16 11.81 11.51 -10.71
CA ASN A 16 12.84 12.04 -11.61
C ASN A 16 12.38 13.40 -12.17
N PRO A 17 13.18 14.48 -12.04
CA PRO A 17 12.78 15.81 -12.51
C PRO A 17 12.36 15.86 -13.98
N ASP A 18 12.99 15.04 -14.84
CA ASP A 18 12.67 14.96 -16.27
C ASP A 18 11.37 14.20 -16.56
N ALA A 19 10.74 13.60 -15.55
CA ALA A 19 9.42 12.97 -15.62
C ALA A 19 8.32 13.80 -14.93
N VAL A 20 8.65 15.00 -14.46
CA VAL A 20 7.73 15.87 -13.70
C VAL A 20 7.28 17.05 -14.56
N ILE A 21 5.96 17.19 -14.69
CA ILE A 21 5.30 18.30 -15.37
C ILE A 21 4.60 19.14 -14.29
N LYS A 22 4.88 20.45 -14.26
CA LYS A 22 4.26 21.38 -13.30
C LYS A 22 3.58 22.52 -14.04
N ALA A 23 2.40 22.90 -13.54
CA ALA A 23 1.71 24.14 -13.88
C ALA A 23 1.11 24.73 -12.60
N ASP A 24 0.37 25.84 -12.70
CA ASP A 24 -0.26 26.42 -11.50
C ASP A 24 -1.20 25.40 -10.84
N ARG A 25 -0.95 25.16 -9.55
CA ARG A 25 -1.69 24.26 -8.64
C ARG A 25 -1.65 22.79 -8.99
N VAL A 26 -0.92 22.37 -10.03
CA VAL A 26 -0.85 20.95 -10.42
C VAL A 26 0.56 20.46 -10.67
N ARG A 27 0.77 19.20 -10.29
CA ARG A 27 1.99 18.47 -10.60
C ARG A 27 1.63 17.07 -11.08
N PHE A 28 2.15 16.70 -12.23
CA PHE A 28 2.09 15.35 -12.77
C PHE A 28 3.48 14.72 -12.73
N ALA A 29 3.56 13.44 -12.41
CA ALA A 29 4.78 12.65 -12.55
C ALA A 29 4.49 11.39 -13.35
N VAL A 30 5.18 11.23 -14.49
CA VAL A 30 5.04 10.05 -15.35
C VAL A 30 5.99 8.96 -14.83
N LEU A 31 5.46 8.02 -14.05
CA LEU A 31 6.28 7.01 -13.37
C LEU A 31 6.57 5.83 -14.29
N THR A 32 5.61 5.44 -15.12
CA THR A 32 5.79 4.53 -16.25
C THR A 32 4.88 4.98 -17.39
N SER A 33 4.95 4.33 -18.55
CA SER A 33 4.03 4.62 -19.65
C SER A 33 2.54 4.42 -19.27
N ASN A 34 2.22 3.55 -18.30
CA ASN A 34 0.85 3.23 -17.85
C ASN A 34 0.51 3.78 -16.45
N LEU A 35 1.43 4.50 -15.80
CA LEU A 35 1.27 4.98 -14.42
C LEU A 35 1.65 6.45 -14.31
N ILE A 36 0.66 7.28 -14.00
CA ILE A 36 0.83 8.71 -13.80
C ILE A 36 0.37 9.07 -12.38
N ARG A 37 1.24 9.74 -11.63
CA ARG A 37 0.86 10.44 -10.39
C ARG A 37 0.33 11.82 -10.74
N MET A 38 -0.77 12.23 -10.11
CA MET A 38 -1.47 13.49 -10.35
C MET A 38 -1.72 14.17 -9.00
N GLU A 39 -1.10 15.32 -8.79
CA GLU A 39 -1.31 16.12 -7.59
C GLU A 39 -1.98 17.45 -7.95
N TYR A 40 -2.97 17.82 -7.14
CA TYR A 40 -3.55 19.16 -7.12
C TYR A 40 -3.29 19.79 -5.77
N SER A 41 -2.75 21.00 -5.74
CA SER A 41 -2.64 21.80 -4.52
C SER A 41 -2.99 23.28 -4.75
N PRO A 42 -3.99 23.83 -4.05
CA PRO A 42 -4.36 25.25 -4.14
C PRO A 42 -3.22 26.24 -3.86
N ASP A 43 -2.25 25.83 -3.05
CA ASP A 43 -1.12 26.65 -2.58
C ASP A 43 0.21 26.30 -3.25
N ASN A 44 0.19 25.46 -4.29
CA ASN A 44 1.38 24.95 -4.98
C ASN A 44 2.37 24.18 -4.08
N ARG A 45 1.92 23.68 -2.91
CA ARG A 45 2.71 22.80 -2.03
C ARG A 45 2.36 21.34 -2.32
N PHE A 46 3.35 20.59 -2.81
CA PHE A 46 3.18 19.19 -3.20
C PHE A 46 3.91 18.24 -2.23
N GLU A 47 3.54 16.96 -2.22
CA GLU A 47 4.11 15.99 -1.28
C GLU A 47 5.26 15.21 -1.93
N ASP A 48 6.45 15.39 -1.39
CA ASP A 48 7.68 14.76 -1.87
C ASP A 48 8.17 13.62 -0.96
N ARG A 49 7.61 13.49 0.25
CA ARG A 49 7.94 12.38 1.17
C ARG A 49 7.29 11.09 0.71
N ALA A 50 7.91 9.95 1.05
CA ALA A 50 7.31 8.64 0.81
C ALA A 50 5.99 8.54 1.59
N SER A 51 4.93 8.06 0.96
CA SER A 51 3.71 7.70 1.68
C SER A 51 3.83 6.29 2.23
N GLN A 52 2.87 5.87 3.05
CA GLN A 52 2.75 4.47 3.48
C GLN A 52 2.70 3.50 2.30
N VAL A 53 2.23 3.95 1.13
CA VAL A 53 2.01 3.12 -0.06
C VAL A 53 3.15 3.27 -1.08
N PHE A 54 3.61 4.48 -1.37
CA PHE A 54 4.54 4.75 -2.47
C PHE A 54 5.88 5.31 -1.98
N TRP A 55 6.93 4.52 -2.16
CA TRP A 55 8.26 4.73 -1.56
C TRP A 55 9.33 5.11 -2.60
N TYR A 56 9.15 4.71 -3.86
CA TYR A 56 10.14 4.77 -4.94
C TYR A 56 9.56 5.49 -6.16
N ARG A 57 9.36 6.81 -6.08
CA ARG A 57 8.87 7.60 -7.22
C ARG A 57 9.97 7.95 -8.22
N GLU A 58 11.24 7.87 -7.82
CA GLU A 58 12.40 8.02 -8.71
C GLU A 58 12.52 6.82 -9.66
N GLN A 59 11.77 6.87 -10.77
CA GLN A 59 11.79 5.84 -11.82
C GLN A 59 12.59 6.31 -13.05
N PRO A 60 13.07 5.37 -13.89
CA PRO A 60 13.57 5.72 -15.22
C PRO A 60 12.52 6.50 -16.00
N VAL A 61 12.93 7.58 -16.67
CA VAL A 61 12.03 8.46 -17.42
C VAL A 61 11.46 7.68 -18.62
N PRO A 62 10.14 7.43 -18.69
CA PRO A 62 9.55 6.80 -19.86
C PRO A 62 9.54 7.77 -21.04
N ARG A 63 9.28 7.26 -22.25
CA ARG A 63 9.02 8.14 -23.39
C ARG A 63 7.65 8.80 -23.23
N TYR A 64 7.61 10.13 -23.32
CA TYR A 64 6.36 10.88 -23.37
C TYR A 64 6.56 12.22 -24.07
N ASN A 65 5.46 12.84 -24.49
CA ASN A 65 5.41 14.20 -24.99
C ASN A 65 4.44 15.02 -24.13
N VAL A 66 4.67 16.33 -24.06
CA VAL A 66 3.77 17.27 -23.38
C VAL A 66 3.38 18.36 -24.37
N ILE A 67 2.08 18.65 -24.42
CA ILE A 67 1.55 19.82 -25.12
C ILE A 67 0.98 20.74 -24.04
N MET A 68 1.45 21.98 -23.97
CA MET A 68 0.94 22.98 -23.03
C MET A 68 0.50 24.21 -23.80
N ASN A 69 -0.64 24.76 -23.42
CA ASN A 69 -1.16 26.02 -23.95
C ASN A 69 -1.82 26.82 -22.82
N GLU A 70 -2.50 27.92 -23.18
CA GLU A 70 -3.18 28.81 -22.23
C GLU A 70 -4.41 28.17 -21.55
N ASN A 71 -5.00 27.12 -22.14
CA ASN A 71 -6.21 26.47 -21.66
C ASN A 71 -5.91 25.22 -20.80
N GLY A 72 -4.73 24.61 -20.96
CA GLY A 72 -4.39 23.38 -20.25
C GLY A 72 -3.12 22.70 -20.75
N LEU A 73 -3.01 21.41 -20.42
CA LEU A 73 -1.93 20.55 -20.86
C LEU A 73 -2.41 19.15 -21.22
N GLU A 74 -1.63 18.49 -22.06
CA GLU A 74 -1.78 17.09 -22.43
C GLU A 74 -0.46 16.36 -22.18
N ILE A 75 -0.54 15.16 -21.62
CA ILE A 75 0.60 14.25 -21.43
C ILE A 75 0.34 12.98 -22.23
N ILE A 76 1.24 12.70 -23.18
CA ILE A 76 1.08 11.62 -24.15
C ILE A 76 2.24 10.64 -23.96
N THR A 77 1.99 9.49 -23.32
CA THR A 77 2.94 8.38 -23.23
C THR A 77 2.69 7.37 -24.36
N ASP A 78 3.40 6.24 -24.40
CA ASP A 78 3.09 5.18 -25.37
C ASP A 78 1.70 4.54 -25.10
N ASP A 79 1.23 4.54 -23.86
CA ASP A 79 0.00 3.84 -23.44
C ASP A 79 -1.15 4.74 -22.97
N LEU A 80 -0.86 5.97 -22.54
CA LEU A 80 -1.82 6.90 -21.95
C LEU A 80 -1.85 8.23 -22.69
N HIS A 81 -3.03 8.85 -22.69
CA HIS A 81 -3.22 10.24 -23.08
C HIS A 81 -4.02 10.96 -22.01
N LEU A 82 -3.32 11.71 -21.15
CA LEU A 82 -3.92 12.54 -20.12
C LEU A 82 -4.22 13.92 -20.68
N HIS A 83 -5.42 14.41 -20.39
CA HIS A 83 -5.88 15.76 -20.68
C HIS A 83 -6.19 16.48 -19.36
N TYR A 84 -5.63 17.67 -19.19
CA TYR A 84 -5.95 18.54 -18.07
C TYR A 84 -6.24 19.96 -18.53
N ILE A 85 -7.44 20.46 -18.22
CA ILE A 85 -7.84 21.85 -18.43
C ILE A 85 -7.60 22.61 -17.13
N TYR A 86 -6.93 23.77 -17.19
CA TYR A 86 -6.57 24.51 -15.98
C TYR A 86 -7.80 24.91 -15.17
N SER A 87 -7.73 24.68 -13.85
CA SER A 87 -8.84 24.94 -12.93
C SER A 87 -8.35 25.42 -11.57
N ASN A 88 -9.04 26.40 -11.03
CA ASN A 88 -8.85 26.90 -9.67
C ASN A 88 -9.66 26.11 -8.61
N ASN A 89 -10.49 25.16 -9.04
CA ASN A 89 -11.44 24.43 -8.20
C ASN A 89 -11.08 22.92 -8.07
N GLY A 90 -9.82 22.55 -8.27
CA GLY A 90 -9.39 21.15 -8.23
C GLY A 90 -9.67 20.36 -9.50
N PHE A 91 -9.44 19.05 -9.39
CA PHE A 91 -9.82 18.09 -10.42
C PHE A 91 -11.34 17.91 -10.45
N ALA A 92 -11.88 17.83 -11.66
CA ALA A 92 -13.30 17.68 -11.98
C ALA A 92 -13.45 16.84 -13.25
N ARG A 93 -14.64 16.26 -13.45
CA ARG A 93 -14.94 15.37 -14.58
C ARG A 93 -14.61 16.01 -15.93
N GLU A 94 -14.95 17.28 -16.06
CA GLU A 94 -14.82 18.09 -17.25
C GLU A 94 -13.38 18.55 -17.52
N ASN A 95 -12.50 18.51 -16.51
CA ASN A 95 -11.16 19.07 -16.62
C ASN A 95 -10.03 18.05 -16.53
N LEU A 96 -10.28 16.83 -16.06
CA LEU A 96 -9.27 15.77 -15.96
C LEU A 96 -9.83 14.46 -16.50
N PHE A 97 -9.23 13.96 -17.57
CA PHE A 97 -9.54 12.66 -18.13
C PHE A 97 -8.32 12.02 -18.78
N ILE A 98 -8.31 10.69 -18.83
CA ILE A 98 -7.18 9.90 -19.35
C ILE A 98 -7.72 8.79 -20.25
N GLU A 99 -7.23 8.75 -21.48
CA GLU A 99 -7.45 7.62 -22.38
C GLU A 99 -6.39 6.54 -22.15
N VAL A 100 -6.86 5.31 -21.97
CA VAL A 100 -6.03 4.09 -22.05
C VAL A 100 -6.01 3.64 -23.51
N LYS A 101 -4.96 4.02 -24.24
CA LYS A 101 -4.88 3.89 -25.71
C LYS A 101 -5.10 2.47 -26.22
N LYS A 102 -4.64 1.48 -25.45
CA LYS A 102 -4.76 0.06 -25.83
C LYS A 102 -6.21 -0.41 -25.93
N THR A 103 -7.09 0.11 -25.07
CA THR A 103 -8.50 -0.28 -25.03
C THR A 103 -9.43 0.80 -25.59
N GLY A 104 -8.95 2.03 -25.75
CA GLY A 104 -9.77 3.20 -26.08
C GLY A 104 -10.67 3.64 -24.92
N THR A 105 -10.49 3.07 -23.72
CA THR A 105 -11.26 3.45 -22.54
C THR A 105 -10.85 4.84 -22.09
N VAL A 106 -11.80 5.74 -21.90
CA VAL A 106 -11.56 7.07 -21.31
C VAL A 106 -12.09 7.09 -19.90
N TRP A 107 -11.21 7.31 -18.94
CA TRP A 107 -11.57 7.60 -17.55
C TRP A 107 -11.68 9.10 -17.37
N HIS A 108 -12.72 9.55 -16.68
CA HIS A 108 -12.86 10.92 -16.19
C HIS A 108 -12.74 10.95 -14.67
N TYR A 109 -12.20 12.05 -14.12
CA TYR A 109 -12.17 12.24 -12.68
C TYR A 109 -13.59 12.14 -12.09
N GLY A 110 -13.71 11.30 -11.06
CA GLY A 110 -14.98 10.98 -10.41
C GLY A 110 -15.75 9.78 -11.01
N ASP A 111 -15.25 9.15 -12.07
CA ASP A 111 -15.81 7.87 -12.54
C ASP A 111 -15.71 6.79 -11.46
N THR A 112 -16.77 6.00 -11.34
CA THR A 112 -16.82 4.79 -10.50
C THR A 112 -16.43 3.58 -11.32
N ASP A 113 -15.73 2.63 -10.69
CA ASP A 113 -15.30 1.38 -11.32
C ASP A 113 -16.05 0.15 -10.77
N PRO A 114 -17.24 -0.19 -11.31
CA PRO A 114 -17.97 -1.39 -10.90
C PRO A 114 -17.29 -2.69 -11.38
N GLU A 115 -16.27 -2.60 -12.22
CA GLU A 115 -15.54 -3.73 -12.79
C GLU A 115 -14.23 -4.04 -12.06
N ASN A 116 -13.94 -3.29 -10.99
CA ASN A 116 -12.79 -3.50 -10.12
C ASN A 116 -12.82 -4.90 -9.50
N LEU A 117 -11.66 -5.56 -9.44
CA LEU A 117 -11.53 -6.87 -8.81
C LEU A 117 -11.32 -6.81 -7.30
N LEU A 118 -11.42 -5.60 -6.73
CA LEU A 118 -11.18 -5.27 -5.34
C LEU A 118 -9.75 -5.59 -4.88
N GLY A 119 -9.41 -5.10 -3.70
CA GLY A 119 -8.11 -5.25 -3.06
C GLY A 119 -8.22 -5.99 -1.75
N THR A 120 -7.59 -5.43 -0.72
CA THR A 120 -7.62 -5.94 0.65
C THR A 120 -8.47 -5.04 1.52
N ALA A 121 -8.89 -5.53 2.69
CA ALA A 121 -9.39 -4.66 3.75
C ALA A 121 -8.23 -4.20 4.64
N ARG A 122 -8.28 -2.95 5.10
CA ARG A 122 -7.26 -2.39 6.00
C ARG A 122 -7.15 -3.13 7.34
N THR A 123 -8.27 -3.51 7.95
CA THR A 123 -8.31 -4.25 9.22
C THR A 123 -9.49 -5.22 9.25
N LEU A 124 -9.30 -6.35 9.94
CA LEU A 124 -10.35 -7.31 10.27
C LEU A 124 -10.80 -7.20 11.73
N ASP A 125 -10.37 -6.16 12.44
CA ASP A 125 -10.75 -5.95 13.83
C ASP A 125 -12.27 -5.79 13.94
N ARG A 126 -12.89 -6.64 14.77
CA ARG A 126 -14.34 -6.68 14.98
C ARG A 126 -15.15 -7.08 13.74
N ALA A 127 -14.50 -7.61 12.70
CA ALA A 127 -15.21 -8.22 11.58
C ALA A 127 -15.88 -9.52 12.04
N ASP A 128 -17.18 -9.66 11.75
CA ASP A 128 -17.93 -10.89 11.92
C ASP A 128 -18.48 -11.32 10.56
N GLY A 129 -17.83 -12.33 9.96
CA GLY A 129 -18.17 -12.81 8.63
C GLY A 129 -17.61 -11.96 7.49
N MET A 130 -18.41 -11.84 6.42
CA MET A 130 -18.01 -11.15 5.19
C MET A 130 -17.91 -9.64 5.40
N ILE A 131 -16.87 -9.04 4.85
CA ILE A 131 -16.66 -7.59 4.87
C ILE A 131 -16.49 -7.05 3.45
N GLU A 132 -16.78 -5.76 3.30
CA GLU A 132 -16.47 -5.03 2.07
C GLU A 132 -14.96 -4.85 1.94
N LEU A 133 -14.46 -4.99 0.71
CA LEU A 133 -13.04 -4.79 0.38
C LEU A 133 -12.85 -3.43 -0.28
N ASP A 134 -11.69 -2.83 -0.05
CA ASP A 134 -11.31 -1.59 -0.72
C ASP A 134 -11.07 -1.83 -2.22
N MET A 135 -11.10 -0.76 -3.01
CA MET A 135 -10.76 -0.85 -4.44
C MET A 135 -9.30 -1.28 -4.63
N GLY A 136 -9.09 -2.22 -5.55
CA GLY A 136 -7.78 -2.76 -5.88
C GLY A 136 -7.15 -2.10 -7.10
N LEU A 137 -5.91 -2.52 -7.38
CA LEU A 137 -5.12 -2.05 -8.53
C LEU A 137 -5.57 -2.63 -9.87
N ILE A 138 -6.39 -3.69 -9.85
CA ILE A 138 -6.77 -4.45 -11.04
C ILE A 138 -8.27 -4.31 -11.28
N SER A 139 -8.64 -3.97 -12.51
CA SER A 139 -10.02 -3.86 -12.96
C SER A 139 -10.20 -4.41 -14.37
N ARG A 140 -11.39 -4.96 -14.65
CA ARG A 140 -11.76 -5.33 -16.02
C ARG A 140 -12.08 -4.13 -16.91
N ALA A 141 -12.38 -2.96 -16.33
CA ALA A 141 -12.54 -1.70 -17.05
C ALA A 141 -11.24 -1.20 -17.71
N GLY A 142 -10.09 -1.77 -17.31
CA GLY A 142 -8.78 -1.47 -17.89
C GLY A 142 -8.02 -0.33 -17.21
N TRP A 143 -8.60 0.27 -16.17
CA TRP A 143 -7.98 1.29 -15.35
C TRP A 143 -8.30 1.09 -13.87
N SER A 144 -7.46 1.63 -13.00
CA SER A 144 -7.76 1.79 -11.57
C SER A 144 -7.15 3.11 -11.07
N LEU A 145 -7.69 3.62 -9.97
CA LEU A 145 -7.24 4.86 -9.34
C LEU A 145 -6.92 4.58 -7.87
N VAL A 146 -5.71 4.93 -7.44
CA VAL A 146 -5.34 4.94 -6.02
C VAL A 146 -5.34 6.38 -5.53
N ASP A 147 -6.19 6.67 -4.55
CA ASP A 147 -6.21 7.95 -3.84
C ASP A 147 -5.28 7.87 -2.62
N ASP A 148 -4.10 8.48 -2.74
CA ASP A 148 -3.07 8.51 -1.70
C ASP A 148 -3.15 9.79 -0.83
N THR A 149 -4.17 10.64 -1.06
CA THR A 149 -4.31 11.98 -0.45
C THR A 149 -4.29 11.94 1.08
N LYS A 150 -4.88 10.90 1.69
CA LYS A 150 -5.04 10.78 3.15
C LYS A 150 -4.05 9.83 3.81
N SER A 151 -3.18 9.19 3.03
CA SER A 151 -2.16 8.29 3.56
C SER A 151 -1.14 9.06 4.39
N LEU A 152 -0.64 8.43 5.46
CA LEU A 152 0.48 8.97 6.22
C LEU A 152 1.75 8.98 5.36
N VAL A 153 2.70 9.82 5.73
CA VAL A 153 4.00 9.95 5.07
C VAL A 153 5.12 9.77 6.09
N PHE A 154 6.28 9.35 5.62
CA PHE A 154 7.47 9.21 6.46
C PHE A 154 8.10 10.59 6.74
N SER A 155 8.40 10.89 8.00
CA SER A 155 9.23 12.01 8.41
C SER A 155 10.72 11.74 8.11
N GLU A 156 11.57 12.74 8.32
CA GLU A 156 13.03 12.60 8.17
C GLU A 156 13.61 11.54 9.12
N GLU A 157 12.95 11.30 10.26
CA GLU A 157 13.29 10.26 11.25
C GLU A 157 12.61 8.90 10.98
N TYR A 158 12.00 8.72 9.80
CA TYR A 158 11.29 7.50 9.40
C TYR A 158 10.06 7.17 10.26
N MET A 159 9.47 8.18 10.90
CA MET A 159 8.20 8.02 11.61
C MET A 159 7.03 8.34 10.68
N LEU A 160 5.90 7.64 10.86
CA LEU A 160 4.68 7.95 10.11
C LEU A 160 3.99 9.16 10.71
N VAL A 161 3.77 10.18 9.89
CA VAL A 161 3.12 11.45 10.27
C VAL A 161 2.03 11.81 9.28
N SER A 162 1.06 12.61 9.72
CA SER A 162 0.05 13.18 8.84
C SER A 162 0.69 14.16 7.85
N ARG A 163 0.11 14.28 6.65
CA ARG A 163 0.48 15.30 5.68
C ARG A 163 0.11 16.68 6.22
N GLU A 164 0.92 17.70 5.90
CA GLU A 164 0.60 19.08 6.27
C GLU A 164 -0.64 19.60 5.53
N THR A 165 -0.94 19.01 4.37
CA THR A 165 -2.09 19.36 3.53
C THR A 165 -3.38 18.66 3.93
N ILE A 166 -3.41 17.92 5.05
CA ILE A 166 -4.60 17.14 5.45
C ILE A 166 -5.82 18.01 5.75
N ASP A 167 -5.60 19.24 6.22
CA ASP A 167 -6.67 20.22 6.47
C ASP A 167 -7.10 20.95 5.19
N ASN A 168 -6.34 20.81 4.09
CA ASN A 168 -6.70 21.37 2.79
C ASN A 168 -7.64 20.42 2.06
N SER A 169 -8.94 20.68 2.15
CA SER A 169 -9.99 19.86 1.54
C SER A 169 -9.89 19.71 0.01
N MET A 170 -9.14 20.57 -0.67
CA MET A 170 -8.93 20.52 -2.11
C MET A 170 -7.64 19.82 -2.54
N TYR A 171 -6.68 19.58 -1.63
CA TYR A 171 -5.46 18.86 -1.98
C TYR A 171 -5.80 17.44 -2.46
N ARG A 172 -5.19 16.98 -3.55
CA ARG A 172 -5.34 15.63 -4.09
C ARG A 172 -3.98 15.06 -4.46
N ASP A 173 -3.76 13.78 -4.18
CA ASP A 173 -2.60 13.00 -4.60
C ASP A 173 -3.08 11.64 -5.11
N LEU A 174 -3.13 11.50 -6.42
CA LEU A 174 -3.77 10.38 -7.10
C LEU A 174 -2.77 9.64 -7.98
N TYR A 175 -2.96 8.34 -8.12
CA TYR A 175 -2.20 7.50 -9.02
C TYR A 175 -3.15 6.79 -9.97
N PHE A 176 -3.02 7.08 -11.25
CA PHE A 176 -3.80 6.45 -12.30
C PHE A 176 -3.03 5.28 -12.90
N PHE A 177 -3.63 4.09 -12.87
CA PHE A 177 -3.10 2.86 -13.44
C PHE A 177 -3.94 2.49 -14.66
N GLY A 178 -3.43 2.69 -15.88
CA GLY A 178 -4.16 2.37 -17.11
C GLY A 178 -3.49 1.25 -17.91
N TYR A 179 -3.73 0.00 -17.51
CA TYR A 179 -3.03 -1.18 -18.04
C TYR A 179 -3.87 -2.01 -19.03
N GLY A 180 -5.13 -1.62 -19.27
CA GLY A 180 -6.09 -2.49 -19.95
C GLY A 180 -6.17 -3.83 -19.21
N HIS A 181 -5.95 -4.92 -19.93
CA HIS A 181 -5.93 -6.27 -19.34
C HIS A 181 -4.53 -6.83 -19.05
N ASP A 182 -3.47 -6.01 -19.10
CA ASP A 182 -2.12 -6.45 -18.71
C ASP A 182 -1.91 -6.34 -17.19
N TYR A 183 -2.63 -7.20 -16.46
CA TYR A 183 -2.62 -7.23 -14.99
C TYR A 183 -1.23 -7.55 -14.41
N LYS A 184 -0.43 -8.34 -15.15
CA LYS A 184 0.94 -8.68 -14.71
C LYS A 184 1.85 -7.47 -14.78
N LYS A 185 1.75 -6.65 -15.83
CA LYS A 185 2.50 -5.39 -15.92
C LYS A 185 2.05 -4.41 -14.85
N CYS A 186 0.74 -4.29 -14.57
CA CYS A 186 0.22 -3.47 -13.47
C CYS A 186 0.91 -3.80 -12.14
N MET A 187 0.93 -5.08 -11.76
CA MET A 187 1.58 -5.49 -10.50
C MET A 187 3.09 -5.27 -10.51
N ARG A 188 3.78 -5.53 -11.63
CA ARG A 188 5.23 -5.28 -11.75
C ARG A 188 5.58 -3.79 -11.58
N ASP A 189 4.81 -2.91 -12.19
CA ASP A 189 5.03 -1.46 -12.11
C ASP A 189 4.63 -0.93 -10.72
N TYR A 190 3.57 -1.47 -10.12
CA TYR A 190 3.21 -1.16 -8.73
C TYR A 190 4.38 -1.48 -7.78
N PHE A 191 4.98 -2.67 -7.87
CA PHE A 191 6.11 -3.03 -7.01
C PHE A 191 7.36 -2.17 -7.25
N GLN A 192 7.54 -1.61 -8.45
CA GLN A 192 8.62 -0.66 -8.71
C GLN A 192 8.47 0.62 -7.89
N VAL A 193 7.23 1.09 -7.64
CA VAL A 193 6.96 2.35 -6.92
C VAL A 193 6.60 2.16 -5.45
N ALA A 194 5.97 1.06 -5.09
CA ALA A 194 5.56 0.72 -3.72
C ALA A 194 6.62 -0.10 -2.96
N GLY A 195 7.55 -0.71 -3.68
CA GLY A 195 8.57 -1.61 -3.12
C GLY A 195 8.22 -3.08 -3.29
N ASN A 196 9.25 -3.92 -3.28
CA ASN A 196 9.09 -5.36 -3.43
C ASN A 196 8.61 -6.01 -2.12
N VAL A 197 7.75 -7.02 -2.26
CA VAL A 197 7.36 -7.86 -1.13
C VAL A 197 8.55 -8.73 -0.72
N PRO A 198 9.02 -8.67 0.54
CA PRO A 198 10.13 -9.52 0.98
C PRO A 198 9.70 -10.98 0.95
N LEU A 199 10.66 -11.87 0.69
CA LEU A 199 10.41 -13.31 0.83
C LEU A 199 10.06 -13.62 2.28
N ILE A 200 8.91 -14.25 2.48
CA ILE A 200 8.56 -14.80 3.78
C ILE A 200 9.46 -16.01 4.10
N PRO A 201 9.79 -16.24 5.38
CA PRO A 201 10.55 -17.41 5.77
C PRO A 201 9.87 -18.71 5.31
N ARG A 202 10.65 -19.69 4.86
CA ARG A 202 10.12 -20.97 4.32
C ARG A 202 9.14 -21.68 5.26
N TRP A 203 9.35 -21.59 6.57
CA TRP A 203 8.49 -22.23 7.58
C TRP A 203 7.07 -21.63 7.62
N ALA A 204 6.90 -20.37 7.21
CA ALA A 204 5.60 -19.70 7.14
C ALA A 204 4.70 -20.29 6.05
N LEU A 205 5.25 -21.06 5.11
CA LEU A 205 4.50 -21.77 4.07
C LEU A 205 4.07 -23.20 4.49
N GLY A 206 4.42 -23.64 5.71
CA GLY A 206 4.01 -24.95 6.25
C GLY A 206 2.60 -24.93 6.85
N ASN A 207 2.19 -26.01 7.53
CA ASN A 207 0.93 -26.02 8.28
C ASN A 207 1.05 -25.20 9.57
N TRP A 208 0.00 -24.45 9.88
CA TRP A 208 -0.05 -23.59 11.06
C TRP A 208 -1.00 -24.21 12.09
N TRP A 209 -0.50 -24.46 13.29
CA TRP A 209 -1.35 -24.85 14.42
C TRP A 209 -1.66 -23.63 15.28
N SER A 210 -2.95 -23.42 15.56
CA SER A 210 -3.39 -22.37 16.47
C SER A 210 -4.64 -22.85 17.21
N ARG A 211 -4.71 -22.57 18.51
CA ARG A 211 -5.88 -22.82 19.35
C ARG A 211 -5.97 -21.71 20.39
N TYR A 212 -7.14 -21.09 20.52
CA TYR A 212 -7.41 -20.15 21.61
C TYR A 212 -7.42 -20.91 22.94
N TRP A 213 -6.24 -21.01 23.55
CA TRP A 213 -5.97 -21.79 24.74
C TRP A 213 -4.76 -21.21 25.46
N GLU A 214 -4.84 -21.18 26.80
CA GLU A 214 -3.76 -20.69 27.64
C GLU A 214 -2.71 -21.79 27.82
N TYR A 215 -1.96 -22.11 26.77
CA TYR A 215 -0.86 -23.06 26.88
C TYR A 215 0.19 -22.55 27.86
N SER A 216 0.65 -23.39 28.78
CA SER A 216 1.95 -23.24 29.42
C SER A 216 3.08 -23.57 28.44
N GLN A 217 4.31 -23.20 28.80
CA GLN A 217 5.48 -23.55 27.98
C GLN A 217 5.67 -25.07 27.87
N ALA A 218 5.37 -25.83 28.93
CA ALA A 218 5.54 -27.28 28.94
C ALA A 218 4.54 -27.96 28.00
N GLU A 219 3.26 -27.59 28.09
CA GLU A 219 2.20 -28.14 27.23
C GLU A 219 2.46 -27.84 25.75
N LEU A 220 2.95 -26.64 25.44
CA LEU A 220 3.26 -26.28 24.05
C LEU A 220 4.42 -27.11 23.48
N LYS A 221 5.46 -27.38 24.28
CA LYS A 221 6.58 -28.23 23.87
C LYS A 221 6.13 -29.68 23.69
N GLU A 222 5.36 -30.20 24.63
CA GLU A 222 4.82 -31.56 24.57
C GLU A 222 3.96 -31.75 23.32
N LEU A 223 3.08 -30.78 23.03
CA LEU A 223 2.27 -30.78 21.81
C LEU A 223 3.13 -30.83 20.53
N MET A 224 4.22 -30.06 20.46
CA MET A 224 5.12 -30.08 19.29
C MET A 224 5.86 -31.42 19.17
N LEU A 225 6.22 -32.05 20.29
CA LEU A 225 6.81 -33.40 20.29
C LEU A 225 5.81 -34.45 19.82
N GLU A 226 4.56 -34.35 20.26
CA GLU A 226 3.47 -35.25 19.84
C GLU A 226 3.25 -35.19 18.32
N PHE A 227 3.22 -33.99 17.71
CA PHE A 227 3.14 -33.84 16.25
C PHE A 227 4.30 -34.55 15.54
N ARG A 228 5.52 -34.45 16.09
CA ARG A 228 6.71 -35.09 15.54
C ARG A 228 6.65 -36.60 15.65
N GLU A 229 6.29 -37.13 16.82
CA GLU A 229 6.25 -38.57 17.10
C GLU A 229 5.16 -39.28 16.31
N LYS A 230 3.95 -38.71 16.28
CA LYS A 230 2.80 -39.33 15.61
C LYS A 230 2.87 -39.24 14.08
N LYS A 231 3.89 -38.60 13.51
CA LYS A 231 4.01 -38.24 12.07
C LYS A 231 2.71 -37.65 11.50
N SER A 232 1.91 -37.06 12.37
CA SER A 232 0.63 -36.47 12.02
C SER A 232 0.94 -35.09 11.46
N SER A 233 0.58 -34.87 10.18
CA SER A 233 0.75 -33.63 9.38
C SER A 233 1.90 -32.68 9.79
N PRO A 234 2.94 -32.49 8.96
CA PRO A 234 4.09 -31.65 9.32
C PRO A 234 3.65 -30.21 9.67
N VAL A 235 3.97 -29.76 10.89
CA VAL A 235 3.68 -28.40 11.39
C VAL A 235 4.89 -27.50 11.16
N GLY A 236 4.68 -26.37 10.48
CA GLY A 236 5.71 -25.36 10.22
C GLY A 236 5.77 -24.25 11.28
N MET A 237 4.63 -23.94 11.91
CA MET A 237 4.51 -22.91 12.93
C MET A 237 3.38 -23.21 13.93
N CYS A 238 3.57 -22.79 15.18
CA CYS A 238 2.55 -22.83 16.22
C CYS A 238 2.36 -21.45 16.86
N TYR A 239 1.12 -20.97 16.94
CA TYR A 239 0.77 -19.73 17.66
C TYR A 239 0.32 -20.02 19.08
N ARG A 240 0.80 -19.19 20.02
CA ARG A 240 0.32 -19.14 21.40
C ARG A 240 -0.43 -17.83 21.60
N TYR A 241 -1.69 -17.90 22.04
CA TYR A 241 -2.41 -16.73 22.51
C TYR A 241 -1.96 -16.40 23.94
N GLY A 242 -1.56 -15.16 24.18
CA GLY A 242 -1.18 -14.69 25.51
C GLY A 242 -1.74 -13.30 25.77
N LEU A 243 -2.73 -13.20 26.65
CA LEU A 243 -3.12 -11.95 27.32
C LEU A 243 -2.29 -11.72 28.61
N ALA A 244 -1.31 -12.58 28.88
CA ALA A 244 -0.48 -12.55 30.08
C ALA A 244 0.94 -12.10 29.75
N TYR A 245 1.38 -11.06 30.47
CA TYR A 245 2.71 -10.46 30.52
C TYR A 245 3.86 -11.38 30.08
N CYS A 246 4.55 -11.01 29.00
CA CYS A 246 5.87 -11.57 28.68
C CYS A 246 6.95 -10.64 29.26
N GLU A 247 7.58 -11.06 30.36
CA GLU A 247 8.93 -10.57 30.67
C GLU A 247 9.92 -11.27 29.72
N GLY A 248 10.48 -10.50 28.78
CA GLY A 248 11.56 -10.96 27.91
C GLY A 248 11.12 -11.76 26.68
N SER A 249 10.87 -11.05 25.58
CA SER A 249 10.66 -11.66 24.27
C SER A 249 11.97 -12.24 23.72
N SER A 250 12.01 -13.55 23.46
CA SER A 250 13.04 -14.20 22.66
C SER A 250 12.43 -15.23 21.71
N ILE A 251 12.81 -15.18 20.44
CA ILE A 251 12.51 -16.24 19.46
C ILE A 251 13.39 -17.43 19.85
N GLN A 252 12.76 -18.52 20.28
CA GLN A 252 13.47 -19.76 20.59
C GLN A 252 13.42 -20.70 19.38
N ARG A 253 14.60 -21.10 18.90
CA ARG A 253 14.77 -22.09 17.85
C ARG A 253 14.99 -23.46 18.49
N MET A 254 14.04 -24.38 18.31
CA MET A 254 14.22 -25.80 18.65
C MET A 254 14.23 -26.60 17.36
N ASP A 255 15.38 -27.16 16.97
CA ASP A 255 15.54 -28.19 15.93
C ASP A 255 14.62 -28.04 14.70
N GLY A 256 14.62 -26.85 14.09
CA GLY A 256 13.89 -26.58 12.85
C GLY A 256 12.48 -25.97 12.99
N LEU A 257 11.96 -25.84 14.20
CA LEU A 257 10.71 -25.12 14.53
C LEU A 257 11.01 -23.70 15.02
N TYR A 258 10.22 -22.74 14.56
CA TYR A 258 10.29 -21.33 14.97
C TYR A 258 9.09 -21.00 15.85
N MET A 259 9.36 -20.43 17.03
CA MET A 259 8.36 -19.97 17.98
C MET A 259 8.45 -18.44 18.05
N GLU A 260 7.39 -17.73 17.69
CA GLU A 260 7.30 -16.28 17.79
C GLU A 260 6.37 -15.87 18.95
N GLN A 261 6.83 -14.93 19.78
CA GLN A 261 6.06 -14.35 20.88
C GLN A 261 5.72 -12.91 20.49
N GLY A 262 4.44 -12.63 20.22
CA GLY A 262 3.98 -11.27 19.94
C GLY A 262 3.96 -10.41 21.21
N ALA A 263 4.41 -9.15 21.12
CA ALA A 263 4.33 -8.16 22.18
C ALA A 263 3.25 -7.12 21.85
N VAL A 264 2.34 -6.84 22.78
CA VAL A 264 1.39 -5.71 22.72
C VAL A 264 1.40 -4.98 24.06
N SER A 265 1.58 -3.66 24.04
CA SER A 265 1.60 -2.80 25.21
C SER A 265 0.27 -2.07 25.40
N GLY A 266 -0.41 -2.26 26.55
CA GLY A 266 -1.56 -1.45 27.01
C GLY A 266 -2.40 -2.18 28.08
N PRO A 267 -2.86 -1.51 29.16
CA PRO A 267 -3.44 -2.19 30.32
C PRO A 267 -4.90 -2.60 30.10
N GLY A 268 -5.23 -3.78 30.64
CA GLY A 268 -6.47 -4.49 30.37
C GLY A 268 -7.69 -4.04 31.16
N THR A 269 -8.82 -4.61 30.76
CA THR A 269 -9.95 -4.92 31.66
C THR A 269 -10.60 -6.21 31.19
N THR A 270 -10.51 -7.23 32.05
CA THR A 270 -11.23 -8.50 31.99
C THR A 270 -12.74 -8.26 32.10
N ASN A 271 -13.52 -8.62 31.09
CA ASN A 271 -14.94 -8.89 31.29
C ASN A 271 -15.18 -10.39 31.24
N ARG A 272 -15.43 -10.96 32.43
CA ARG A 272 -16.07 -12.27 32.58
C ARG A 272 -17.44 -12.21 31.91
N MET A 273 -17.73 -13.18 31.04
CA MET A 273 -19.10 -13.48 30.64
C MET A 273 -19.88 -13.92 31.88
N ALA A 274 -21.06 -13.35 32.06
CA ALA A 274 -22.13 -13.94 32.86
C ALA A 274 -23.24 -14.36 31.89
N THR A 275 -23.48 -15.68 31.91
CA THR A 275 -24.58 -16.49 31.33
C THR A 275 -24.84 -16.43 29.84
#